data_AF-A0A976CFV9-F1
#
_entry.id   AF-A0A976CFV9-F1
#
_cell.length_a   1.000
_cell.length_b   1.000
_cell.length_c   1.000
_cell.angle_alpha   90.00
_cell.angle_beta   90.00
_cell.angle_gamma   90.00
#
_symmetry.space_group_name_H-M   'P 1'
#
loop_
_entity.id
_entity.type
_entity.pdbx_description
1 polymer ?
#
loop_
_entity_poly.entity_id
_entity_poly.type
_entity_poly.pdbx_seq_one_letter_code
_entity_poly.pdbx_strand_id
1 'polypeptide(L)'
;MMRYDDKQKRKKKKIDKKRKSRRMYLGIKTKAGFIRDDDGESFDLFRTVEFAQLEKKGNLKNIHYYDRKSGKIKTDDYGNIQNKIKKGFNIYILHGHYQKIKEDEVRLEGYYNKGHRHEKWYEFDKNGIVLEKIDYHHGHTEETLIEHHDNDSTKLKQILPMVHGRIQGKYILYHKNGSIAKEGKFDNNEKIGFWREWYDNKRMKKEEQYPQHWYDKNEPVLLREWDEKGKLIYDKDKGGKQK
;
A
#
# COMPACT_ATOMS: atom_id res chain seq x y z
N MET A 1 32.72 31.88 25.63
CA MET A 1 32.88 31.92 24.15
C MET A 1 33.30 30.52 23.68
N MET A 2 32.48 29.83 22.88
CA MET A 2 32.77 28.42 22.48
C MET A 2 33.67 28.38 21.23
N ARG A 3 34.79 27.63 21.27
CA ARG A 3 35.82 27.58 20.20
C ARG A 3 35.25 27.02 18.89
N TYR A 4 35.76 27.50 17.75
CA TYR A 4 35.28 27.19 16.39
C TYR A 4 35.25 25.67 16.09
N ASP A 5 36.24 24.92 16.58
CA ASP A 5 36.32 23.47 16.43
C ASP A 5 35.22 22.70 17.18
N ASP A 6 34.75 23.21 18.32
CA ASP A 6 33.64 22.60 19.06
C ASP A 6 32.31 22.79 18.33
N LYS A 7 32.16 23.89 17.58
CA LYS A 7 30.99 24.11 16.70
C LYS A 7 31.00 23.13 15.52
N GLN A 8 32.16 22.84 14.92
CA GLN A 8 32.28 21.87 13.82
C GLN A 8 32.09 20.42 14.28
N LYS A 9 32.65 20.04 15.44
CA LYS A 9 32.42 18.71 16.04
C LYS A 9 30.95 18.50 16.45
N ARG A 10 30.27 19.53 16.96
CA ARG A 10 28.81 19.48 17.24
C ARG A 10 27.97 19.40 15.97
N LYS A 11 28.30 20.14 14.91
CA LYS A 11 27.63 20.02 13.60
C LYS A 11 27.80 18.62 13.02
N LYS A 12 29.01 18.06 13.03
CA LYS A 12 29.30 16.70 12.58
C LYS A 12 28.54 15.65 13.39
N LYS A 13 28.53 15.74 14.74
CA LYS A 13 27.71 14.86 15.61
C LYS A 13 26.20 14.99 15.35
N LYS A 14 25.67 16.19 15.08
CA LYS A 14 24.25 16.39 14.71
C LYS A 14 23.93 15.77 13.35
N ILE A 15 24.80 15.95 12.35
CA ILE A 15 24.67 15.35 11.01
C ILE A 15 24.77 13.82 11.10
N ASP A 16 25.71 13.29 11.87
CA ASP A 16 25.89 11.85 12.08
C ASP A 16 24.72 11.24 12.85
N LYS A 17 24.17 11.95 13.85
CA LYS A 17 22.95 11.54 14.57
C LYS A 17 21.72 11.57 13.64
N LYS A 18 21.59 12.58 12.77
CA LYS A 18 20.54 12.68 11.73
C LYS A 18 20.71 11.59 10.66
N ARG A 19 21.95 11.25 10.26
CA ARG A 19 22.28 10.13 9.35
C ARG A 19 22.03 8.75 9.99
N LYS A 20 22.34 8.56 11.27
CA LYS A 20 22.01 7.34 12.04
C LYS A 20 20.50 7.17 12.18
N SER A 21 19.78 8.26 12.48
CA SER A 21 18.31 8.32 12.48
C SER A 21 17.73 8.01 11.10
N ARG A 22 18.30 8.47 9.98
CA ARG A 22 17.80 8.08 8.64
C ARG A 22 17.98 6.58 8.31
N ARG A 23 18.87 5.87 9.00
CA ARG A 23 19.08 4.41 8.85
C ARG A 23 18.32 3.59 9.88
N MET A 24 17.55 4.22 10.77
CA MET A 24 16.78 3.54 11.79
C MET A 24 15.38 4.15 11.88
N TYR A 25 14.35 3.32 11.87
CA TYR A 25 12.99 3.79 12.07
C TYR A 25 12.35 2.93 13.15
N LEU A 26 11.69 3.55 14.13
CA LEU A 26 11.10 2.86 15.29
C LEU A 26 12.05 1.83 15.94
N GLY A 27 13.34 2.18 16.07
CA GLY A 27 14.38 1.32 16.66
C GLY A 27 14.93 0.23 15.74
N ILE A 28 14.39 0.07 14.52
CA ILE A 28 14.76 -0.96 13.57
C ILE A 28 15.71 -0.40 12.50
N LYS A 29 16.82 -1.10 12.23
CA LYS A 29 17.76 -0.71 11.17
C LYS A 29 17.18 -0.98 9.79
N THR A 30 17.26 0.01 8.91
CA THR A 30 16.68 -0.01 7.57
C THR A 30 17.75 0.01 6.48
N LYS A 31 17.43 -0.59 5.33
CA LYS A 31 18.21 -0.48 4.09
C LYS A 31 17.57 0.56 3.17
N ALA A 32 18.38 1.35 2.48
CA ALA A 32 17.86 2.26 1.45
C ALA A 32 17.59 1.47 0.17
N GLY A 33 16.53 1.84 -0.54
CA GLY A 33 16.28 1.43 -1.91
C GLY A 33 15.86 2.62 -2.75
N PHE A 34 15.98 2.47 -4.06
CA PHE A 34 15.41 3.41 -5.01
C PHE A 34 14.84 2.66 -6.21
N ILE A 35 13.83 3.24 -6.85
CA ILE A 35 13.28 2.81 -8.14
C ILE A 35 13.27 4.04 -9.05
N ARG A 36 13.54 3.84 -10.33
CA ARG A 36 13.38 4.84 -11.38
C ARG A 36 12.25 4.35 -12.30
N ASP A 37 11.28 5.20 -12.57
CA ASP A 37 10.23 4.91 -13.54
C ASP A 37 10.80 4.86 -14.97
N ASP A 38 10.08 4.23 -15.90
CA ASP A 38 10.55 3.97 -17.27
C ASP A 38 10.82 5.26 -18.07
N ASP A 39 10.12 6.35 -17.74
CA ASP A 39 10.34 7.70 -18.30
C ASP A 39 11.64 8.36 -17.80
N GLY A 40 12.20 7.84 -16.70
CA GLY A 40 13.38 8.40 -16.05
C GLY A 40 13.18 9.73 -15.35
N GLU A 41 11.95 10.25 -15.30
CA GLU A 41 11.57 11.55 -14.72
C GLU A 41 11.04 11.42 -13.30
N SER A 42 10.58 10.21 -12.93
CA SER A 42 10.08 9.91 -11.60
C SER A 42 10.94 8.86 -10.88
N PHE A 43 11.13 9.06 -9.58
CA PHE A 43 11.92 8.17 -8.73
C PHE A 43 11.23 7.95 -7.38
N ASP A 44 11.25 6.72 -6.90
CA ASP A 44 10.93 6.40 -5.51
C ASP A 44 12.21 6.24 -4.70
N LEU A 45 12.33 6.93 -3.58
CA LEU A 45 13.34 6.71 -2.55
C LEU A 45 12.68 6.11 -1.32
N PHE A 46 13.19 4.99 -0.81
CA PHE A 46 12.50 4.28 0.27
C PHE A 46 13.44 3.54 1.23
N ARG A 47 12.86 3.13 2.34
CA ARG A 47 13.51 2.34 3.38
C ARG A 47 12.84 0.98 3.51
N THR A 48 13.65 -0.07 3.72
CA THR A 48 13.16 -1.43 3.84
C THR A 48 13.77 -2.20 5.00
N VAL A 49 13.08 -3.28 5.37
CA VAL A 49 13.51 -4.33 6.29
C VAL A 49 13.25 -5.71 5.68
N GLU A 50 13.86 -6.74 6.24
CA GLU A 50 13.60 -8.13 5.82
C GLU A 50 12.21 -8.58 6.26
N PHE A 51 11.55 -9.45 5.46
CA PHE A 51 10.22 -9.98 5.78
C PHE A 51 10.15 -10.65 7.16
N ALA A 52 11.23 -11.29 7.60
CA ALA A 52 11.30 -11.97 8.90
C ALA A 52 11.07 -11.04 10.12
N GLN A 53 11.12 -9.71 9.94
CA GLN A 53 10.85 -8.74 11.01
C GLN A 53 9.36 -8.44 11.22
N LEU A 54 8.48 -9.02 10.41
CA LEU A 54 7.04 -8.90 10.61
C LEU A 54 6.60 -9.90 11.67
N GLU A 55 5.82 -9.42 12.64
CA GLU A 55 5.21 -10.31 13.63
C GLU A 55 4.05 -11.06 12.97
N LYS A 56 4.01 -12.38 13.18
CA LYS A 56 2.91 -13.23 12.71
C LYS A 56 1.67 -13.06 13.61
N LYS A 57 1.17 -11.83 13.72
CA LYS A 57 -0.05 -11.50 14.45
C LYS A 57 -1.16 -11.24 13.45
N GLY A 58 -2.12 -12.18 13.38
CA GLY A 58 -3.29 -12.06 12.53
C GLY A 58 -3.00 -12.13 11.03
N ASN A 59 -4.00 -11.78 10.24
CA ASN A 59 -3.95 -11.77 8.78
C ASN A 59 -3.57 -10.36 8.32
N LEU A 60 -2.29 -9.98 8.43
CA LEU A 60 -1.81 -8.65 8.00
C LEU A 60 -2.03 -8.47 6.50
N LYS A 61 -2.66 -7.36 6.12
CA LYS A 61 -3.04 -7.03 4.74
C LYS A 61 -2.47 -5.69 4.32
N ASN A 62 -2.45 -5.42 3.01
CA ASN A 62 -1.98 -4.13 2.47
C ASN A 62 -0.53 -3.79 2.85
N ILE A 63 0.30 -4.82 2.90
CA ILE A 63 1.73 -4.69 3.21
C ILE A 63 2.41 -4.22 1.94
N HIS A 64 2.97 -3.01 1.98
CA HIS A 64 3.78 -2.44 0.93
C HIS A 64 5.18 -3.03 1.00
N TYR A 65 5.64 -3.57 -0.12
CA TYR A 65 6.92 -4.23 -0.22
C TYR A 65 7.59 -3.94 -1.57
N TYR A 66 8.92 -3.93 -1.54
CA TYR A 66 9.75 -3.88 -2.73
C TYR A 66 10.02 -5.29 -3.25
N ASP A 67 9.55 -5.58 -4.47
CA ASP A 67 9.85 -6.80 -5.21
C ASP A 67 11.09 -6.58 -6.07
N ARG A 68 12.24 -7.05 -5.59
CA ARG A 68 13.53 -6.83 -6.26
C ARG A 68 13.61 -7.48 -7.63
N LYS A 69 12.86 -8.56 -7.88
CA LYS A 69 12.84 -9.21 -9.19
C LYS A 69 12.18 -8.32 -10.23
N SER A 70 11.07 -7.68 -9.87
CA SER A 70 10.35 -6.78 -10.79
C SER A 70 10.81 -5.33 -10.75
N GLY A 71 11.61 -4.93 -9.76
CA GLY A 71 12.00 -3.54 -9.56
C GLY A 71 10.84 -2.61 -9.17
N LYS A 72 9.77 -3.14 -8.57
CA LYS A 72 8.54 -2.37 -8.27
C LYS A 72 8.15 -2.47 -6.81
N ILE A 73 7.60 -1.40 -6.27
CA ILE A 73 6.84 -1.45 -5.01
C ILE A 73 5.46 -2.02 -5.31
N LYS A 74 5.06 -3.02 -4.54
CA LYS A 74 3.76 -3.71 -4.65
C LYS A 74 3.10 -3.76 -3.29
N THR A 75 1.82 -4.10 -3.29
CA THR A 75 1.03 -4.26 -2.08
C THR A 75 0.36 -5.62 -2.12
N ASP A 76 0.42 -6.36 -1.03
CA ASP A 76 -0.20 -7.68 -0.90
C ASP A 76 -0.40 -8.05 0.58
N ASP A 77 -0.97 -9.22 0.83
CA ASP A 77 -1.21 -9.76 2.16
C ASP A 77 -0.06 -10.67 2.61
N TYR A 78 0.10 -10.84 3.94
CA TYR A 78 1.22 -11.56 4.54
C TYR A 78 1.40 -12.97 3.97
N GLY A 79 0.30 -13.73 3.84
CA GLY A 79 0.34 -15.11 3.32
C GLY A 79 0.81 -15.18 1.87
N ASN A 80 0.39 -14.23 1.03
CA ASN A 80 0.80 -14.17 -0.37
C ASN A 80 2.27 -13.79 -0.51
N ILE A 81 2.75 -12.83 0.28
CA ILE A 81 4.16 -12.47 0.35
C ILE A 81 4.99 -13.67 0.82
N GLN A 82 4.54 -14.38 1.85
CA GLN A 82 5.20 -15.58 2.35
C GLN A 82 5.29 -16.66 1.26
N ASN A 83 4.21 -16.89 0.50
CA ASN A 83 4.20 -17.83 -0.61
C ASN A 83 5.14 -17.42 -1.75
N LYS A 84 5.24 -16.12 -2.06
CA LYS A 84 6.21 -15.60 -3.04
C LYS A 84 7.65 -15.83 -2.60
N ILE A 85 7.96 -15.58 -1.32
CA ILE A 85 9.30 -15.83 -0.77
C ILE A 85 9.66 -17.32 -0.86
N LYS A 86 8.72 -18.22 -0.53
CA LYS A 86 8.90 -19.68 -0.71
C LYS A 86 9.17 -20.08 -2.16
N LYS A 87 8.62 -19.34 -3.13
CA LYS A 87 8.89 -19.51 -4.57
C LYS A 87 10.19 -18.82 -5.04
N GLY A 88 11.03 -18.36 -4.12
CA GLY A 88 12.33 -17.74 -4.42
C GLY A 88 12.28 -16.26 -4.77
N PHE A 89 11.16 -15.56 -4.55
CA PHE A 89 11.11 -14.11 -4.77
C PHE A 89 11.89 -13.38 -3.67
N ASN A 90 12.70 -12.40 -4.07
CA ASN A 90 13.42 -11.55 -3.14
C ASN A 90 12.60 -10.29 -2.81
N ILE A 91 11.97 -10.31 -1.63
CA ILE A 91 11.00 -9.30 -1.18
C ILE A 91 11.50 -8.60 0.08
N TYR A 92 11.46 -7.27 0.07
CA TYR A 92 11.80 -6.42 1.20
C TYR A 92 10.62 -5.56 1.61
N ILE A 93 10.29 -5.50 2.90
CA ILE A 93 9.10 -4.78 3.37
C ILE A 93 9.43 -3.31 3.60
N LEU A 94 8.56 -2.40 3.16
CA LEU A 94 8.79 -0.98 3.36
C LEU A 94 8.71 -0.64 4.85
N HIS A 95 9.71 0.05 5.37
CA HIS A 95 9.80 0.42 6.78
C HIS A 95 10.75 1.61 6.92
N GLY A 96 10.22 2.76 7.34
CA GLY A 96 10.90 4.05 7.38
C GLY A 96 10.42 5.00 6.30
N HIS A 97 11.21 6.04 6.09
CA HIS A 97 10.88 7.14 5.18
C HIS A 97 10.72 6.67 3.74
N TYR A 98 9.74 7.26 3.06
CA TYR A 98 9.44 7.08 1.65
C TYR A 98 9.24 8.45 1.00
N GLN A 99 9.76 8.63 -0.21
CA GLN A 99 9.54 9.80 -1.05
C GLN A 99 9.34 9.36 -2.49
N LYS A 100 8.35 9.96 -3.16
CA LYS A 100 8.25 9.98 -4.62
C LYS A 100 8.68 11.36 -5.12
N ILE A 101 9.62 11.37 -6.05
CA ILE A 101 10.19 12.57 -6.65
C ILE A 101 9.82 12.55 -8.13
N LYS A 102 9.40 13.70 -8.67
CA LYS A 102 9.16 13.89 -10.11
C LYS A 102 9.64 15.28 -10.50
N GLU A 103 10.44 15.36 -11.56
CA GLU A 103 11.08 16.60 -12.02
C GLU A 103 11.91 17.26 -10.89
N ASP A 104 12.71 16.45 -10.19
CA ASP A 104 13.54 16.83 -9.03
C ASP A 104 12.79 17.37 -7.79
N GLU A 105 11.46 17.47 -7.85
CA GLU A 105 10.60 17.90 -6.75
C GLU A 105 9.92 16.73 -6.05
N VAL A 106 9.82 16.80 -4.71
CA VAL A 106 9.10 15.78 -3.93
C VAL A 106 7.61 15.95 -4.17
N ARG A 107 6.94 14.89 -4.63
CA ARG A 107 5.49 14.87 -4.89
C ARG A 107 4.71 14.15 -3.81
N LEU A 108 5.33 13.18 -3.15
CA LEU A 108 4.70 12.41 -2.08
C LEU A 108 5.76 12.07 -1.06
N GLU A 109 5.49 12.26 0.22
CA GLU A 109 6.37 11.77 1.28
C GLU A 109 5.59 11.23 2.47
N GLY A 110 6.23 10.34 3.20
CA GLY A 110 5.67 9.78 4.42
C GLY A 110 6.55 8.68 4.99
N TYR A 111 5.97 7.93 5.92
CA TYR A 111 6.66 6.81 6.56
C TYR A 111 5.86 5.53 6.45
N TYR A 112 6.57 4.42 6.31
CA TYR A 112 6.00 3.09 6.47
C TYR A 112 6.43 2.48 7.80
N ASN A 113 5.51 1.85 8.51
CA ASN A 113 5.82 0.95 9.61
C ASN A 113 5.48 -0.49 9.19
N LYS A 114 6.52 -1.29 8.92
CA LYS A 114 6.42 -2.72 8.59
C LYS A 114 5.42 -2.99 7.43
N GLY A 115 5.45 -2.15 6.41
CA GLY A 115 4.66 -2.25 5.18
C GLY A 115 3.37 -1.44 5.20
N HIS A 116 2.99 -0.85 6.33
CA HIS A 116 1.77 -0.04 6.44
C HIS A 116 2.12 1.44 6.49
N ARG A 117 1.32 2.31 5.86
CA ARG A 117 1.48 3.77 6.00
C ARG A 117 1.38 4.15 7.49
N HIS A 118 2.26 5.05 7.93
CA HIS A 118 2.40 5.46 9.31
C HIS A 118 2.71 6.95 9.42
N GLU A 119 2.19 7.59 10.46
CA GLU A 119 2.24 9.03 10.69
C GLU A 119 1.68 9.82 9.49
N LYS A 120 2.20 11.02 9.29
CA LYS A 120 1.72 11.97 8.31
C LYS A 120 2.30 11.66 6.93
N TRP A 121 1.40 11.58 5.98
CA TRP A 121 1.67 11.54 4.55
C TRP A 121 1.31 12.88 3.93
N TYR A 122 2.18 13.38 3.07
CA TYR A 122 2.03 14.66 2.40
C TYR A 122 2.11 14.47 0.89
N GLU A 123 1.14 15.04 0.18
CA GLU A 123 1.19 15.22 -1.26
C GLU A 123 1.48 16.68 -1.58
N PHE A 124 2.35 16.91 -2.55
CA PHE A 124 2.79 18.25 -2.93
C PHE A 124 2.54 18.52 -4.41
N ASP A 125 2.25 19.78 -4.72
CA ASP A 125 2.20 20.27 -6.08
C ASP A 125 3.62 20.40 -6.68
N LYS A 126 3.72 20.98 -7.90
CA LYS A 126 5.02 21.20 -8.58
C LYS A 126 5.89 22.27 -7.96
N ASN A 127 5.35 23.05 -7.03
CA ASN A 127 6.06 24.14 -6.35
C ASN A 127 6.37 23.76 -4.89
N GLY A 128 6.11 22.52 -4.47
CA GLY A 128 6.31 22.06 -3.10
C GLY A 128 5.23 22.52 -2.11
N ILE A 129 4.09 23.02 -2.60
CA ILE A 129 2.94 23.37 -1.76
C ILE A 129 2.18 22.10 -1.39
N VAL A 130 1.86 21.93 -0.11
CA VAL A 130 1.08 20.78 0.38
C VAL A 130 -0.34 20.85 -0.19
N LEU A 131 -0.68 19.88 -1.04
CA LEU A 131 -2.03 19.65 -1.56
C LEU A 131 -2.86 18.82 -0.60
N GLU A 132 -2.26 17.78 -0.03
CA GLU A 132 -2.93 16.86 0.88
C GLU A 132 -2.03 16.51 2.06
N LYS A 133 -2.66 16.32 3.22
CA LYS A 133 -2.03 15.83 4.43
C LYS A 133 -2.96 14.82 5.10
N ILE A 134 -2.47 13.61 5.32
CA ILE A 134 -3.22 12.51 5.93
C ILE A 134 -2.42 11.93 7.09
N ASP A 135 -3.05 11.72 8.25
CA ASP A 135 -2.45 11.00 9.38
C ASP A 135 -2.88 9.53 9.36
N TYR A 136 -1.89 8.63 9.35
CA TYR A 136 -2.10 7.18 9.34
C TYR A 136 -1.61 6.55 10.64
N HIS A 137 -2.50 5.79 11.29
CA HIS A 137 -2.19 4.92 12.42
C HIS A 137 -2.42 3.47 11.99
N HIS A 138 -1.36 2.65 12.04
CA HIS A 138 -1.40 1.24 11.64
C HIS A 138 -1.92 0.97 10.20
N GLY A 139 -1.70 1.90 9.27
CA GLY A 139 -2.14 1.77 7.87
C GLY A 139 -3.56 2.25 7.59
N HIS A 140 -4.28 2.74 8.60
CA HIS A 140 -5.61 3.31 8.49
C HIS A 140 -5.61 4.77 8.93
N THR A 141 -6.52 5.55 8.38
CA THR A 141 -6.79 6.91 8.88
C THR A 141 -7.75 6.83 10.06
N GLU A 142 -7.81 7.88 10.88
CA GLU A 142 -8.80 7.95 11.97
C GLU A 142 -10.24 7.89 11.46
N GLU A 143 -10.49 8.41 10.25
CA GLU A 143 -11.82 8.39 9.63
C GLU A 143 -12.16 7.02 9.03
N THR A 144 -11.20 6.10 8.88
CA THR A 144 -11.46 4.77 8.29
C THR A 144 -12.52 4.04 9.09
N LEU A 145 -13.65 3.72 8.44
CA LEU A 145 -14.71 2.94 9.03
C LEU A 145 -14.33 1.46 9.01
N ILE A 146 -14.26 0.86 10.20
CA ILE A 146 -14.02 -0.57 10.40
C ILE A 146 -15.26 -1.19 11.02
N GLU A 147 -15.98 -1.99 10.23
CA GLU A 147 -17.14 -2.74 10.72
C GLU A 147 -16.79 -4.18 11.04
N HIS A 148 -17.50 -4.75 12.01
CA HIS A 148 -17.37 -6.14 12.44
C HIS A 148 -18.70 -6.87 12.25
N HIS A 149 -18.64 -8.19 12.06
CA HIS A 149 -19.80 -9.08 11.99
C HIS A 149 -20.36 -9.40 13.38
N ASP A 150 -19.55 -9.20 14.42
CA ASP A 150 -19.83 -9.52 15.81
C ASP A 150 -19.73 -8.28 16.70
N ASN A 151 -20.40 -8.33 17.85
CA ASN A 151 -20.38 -7.22 18.81
C ASN A 151 -19.02 -7.11 19.53
N ASP A 152 -18.29 -8.22 19.66
CA ASP A 152 -17.00 -8.27 20.34
C ASP A 152 -15.84 -7.73 19.48
N SER A 153 -16.13 -7.25 18.28
CA SER A 153 -15.15 -6.69 17.34
C SER A 153 -14.00 -7.65 16.98
N THR A 154 -14.27 -8.95 16.95
CA THR A 154 -13.26 -9.97 16.62
C THR A 154 -13.31 -10.42 15.17
N LYS A 155 -14.44 -10.25 14.48
CA LYS A 155 -14.68 -10.70 13.10
C LYS A 155 -14.89 -9.51 12.18
N LEU A 156 -13.83 -9.06 11.54
CA LEU A 156 -13.90 -7.98 10.54
C LEU A 156 -14.94 -8.28 9.47
N LYS A 157 -15.78 -7.30 9.18
CA LYS A 157 -16.79 -7.28 8.12
C LYS A 157 -16.35 -6.39 6.97
N GLN A 158 -15.89 -5.18 7.27
CA GLN A 158 -15.58 -4.19 6.26
C GLN A 158 -14.49 -3.23 6.75
N ILE A 159 -13.61 -2.82 5.85
CA ILE A 159 -12.68 -1.71 6.02
C ILE A 159 -12.93 -0.74 4.88
N LEU A 160 -13.50 0.43 5.20
CA LEU A 160 -13.82 1.49 4.27
C LEU A 160 -12.90 2.68 4.53
N PRO A 161 -11.92 2.94 3.66
CA PRO A 161 -10.92 3.97 3.91
C PRO A 161 -11.53 5.35 3.66
N MET A 162 -11.50 6.23 4.67
CA MET A 162 -12.05 7.59 4.55
C MET A 162 -10.97 8.63 4.85
N VAL A 163 -10.99 9.73 4.10
CA VAL A 163 -10.06 10.85 4.21
C VAL A 163 -10.85 12.12 3.92
N HIS A 164 -10.86 13.08 4.84
CA HIS A 164 -11.57 14.36 4.71
C HIS A 164 -13.04 14.18 4.30
N GLY A 165 -13.71 13.17 4.86
CA GLY A 165 -15.11 12.85 4.59
C GLY A 165 -15.37 12.15 3.24
N ARG A 166 -14.33 11.72 2.53
CA ARG A 166 -14.44 11.00 1.25
C ARG A 166 -13.81 9.62 1.33
N ILE A 167 -14.36 8.64 0.62
CA ILE A 167 -13.81 7.30 0.52
C ILE A 167 -12.60 7.34 -0.41
N GLN A 168 -11.42 7.05 0.12
CA GLN A 168 -10.15 7.16 -0.61
C GLN A 168 -9.16 6.11 -0.11
N GLY A 169 -8.77 5.16 -0.98
CA GLY A 169 -7.82 4.10 -0.67
C GLY A 169 -8.37 2.69 -0.92
N LYS A 170 -7.70 1.68 -0.34
CA LYS A 170 -8.07 0.27 -0.54
C LYS A 170 -9.26 -0.13 0.34
N TYR A 171 -10.33 -0.60 -0.30
CA TYR A 171 -11.51 -1.16 0.31
C TYR A 171 -11.41 -2.68 0.43
N ILE A 172 -11.86 -3.23 1.56
CA ILE A 172 -11.92 -4.68 1.79
C ILE A 172 -13.25 -5.03 2.48
N LEU A 173 -13.94 -6.01 1.94
CA LEU A 173 -15.11 -6.66 2.52
C LEU A 173 -14.78 -8.12 2.84
N TYR A 174 -15.30 -8.63 3.95
CA TYR A 174 -15.07 -9.98 4.44
C TYR A 174 -16.36 -10.78 4.56
N HIS A 175 -16.28 -12.06 4.21
CA HIS A 175 -17.28 -13.06 4.57
C HIS A 175 -17.24 -13.34 6.08
N LYS A 176 -18.33 -13.90 6.63
CA LYS A 176 -18.40 -14.25 8.07
C LYS A 176 -17.32 -15.22 8.53
N ASN A 177 -16.78 -16.02 7.61
CA ASN A 177 -15.69 -16.96 7.86
C ASN A 177 -14.29 -16.28 7.83
N GLY A 178 -14.22 -14.97 7.63
CA GLY A 178 -12.99 -14.17 7.58
C GLY A 178 -12.26 -14.21 6.22
N SER A 179 -12.78 -14.91 5.21
CA SER A 179 -12.26 -14.80 3.85
C SER A 179 -12.66 -13.48 3.20
N ILE A 180 -11.91 -13.02 2.20
CA ILE A 180 -12.25 -11.80 1.46
C ILE A 180 -13.49 -12.08 0.63
N ALA A 181 -14.51 -11.22 0.75
CA ALA A 181 -15.67 -11.21 -0.13
C ALA A 181 -15.46 -10.28 -1.32
N LYS A 182 -14.87 -9.11 -1.09
CA LYS A 182 -14.63 -8.09 -2.12
C LYS A 182 -13.41 -7.25 -1.77
N GLU A 183 -12.65 -6.85 -2.77
CA GLU A 183 -11.63 -5.82 -2.62
C GLU A 183 -11.56 -4.93 -3.85
N GLY A 184 -11.09 -3.71 -3.64
CA GLY A 184 -10.88 -2.73 -4.71
C GLY A 184 -10.27 -1.46 -4.16
N LYS A 185 -10.20 -0.43 -4.99
CA LYS A 185 -9.71 0.89 -4.59
C LYS A 185 -10.75 1.95 -4.88
N PHE A 186 -10.90 2.89 -3.96
CA PHE A 186 -11.62 4.13 -4.15
C PHE A 186 -10.66 5.30 -4.28
N ASP A 187 -11.10 6.30 -5.02
CA ASP A 187 -10.48 7.60 -5.12
C ASP A 187 -11.60 8.64 -5.25
N ASN A 188 -11.64 9.63 -4.36
CA ASN A 188 -12.69 10.64 -4.30
C ASN A 188 -14.13 10.10 -4.36
N ASN A 189 -14.46 9.07 -3.55
CA ASN A 189 -15.73 8.32 -3.53
C ASN A 189 -16.01 7.43 -4.76
N GLU A 190 -15.18 7.47 -5.79
CA GLU A 190 -15.37 6.68 -7.01
C GLU A 190 -14.51 5.42 -6.98
N LYS A 191 -15.04 4.32 -7.55
CA LYS A 191 -14.29 3.08 -7.71
C LYS A 191 -13.27 3.23 -8.82
N ILE A 192 -12.02 2.86 -8.55
CA ILE A 192 -10.94 2.87 -9.54
C ILE A 192 -10.20 1.53 -9.62
N GLY A 193 -9.61 1.26 -10.80
CA GLY A 193 -8.74 0.11 -11.03
C GLY A 193 -9.45 -1.24 -10.97
N PHE A 194 -8.73 -2.29 -10.57
CA PHE A 194 -9.29 -3.64 -10.48
C PHE A 194 -10.16 -3.82 -9.25
N TRP A 195 -11.34 -4.38 -9.47
CA TRP A 195 -12.27 -4.80 -8.43
C TRP A 195 -12.48 -6.30 -8.53
N ARG A 196 -12.34 -6.99 -7.40
CA ARG A 196 -12.43 -8.45 -7.32
C ARG A 196 -13.43 -8.86 -6.26
N GLU A 197 -14.16 -9.91 -6.58
CA GLU A 197 -15.15 -10.52 -5.69
C GLU A 197 -14.89 -12.02 -5.62
N TRP A 198 -15.13 -12.62 -4.44
CA TRP A 198 -14.91 -14.04 -4.19
C TRP A 198 -16.10 -14.66 -3.47
N TYR A 199 -16.31 -15.94 -3.72
CA TYR A 199 -17.20 -16.77 -2.91
C TYR A 199 -16.56 -17.03 -1.52
N ASP A 200 -17.39 -17.43 -0.56
CA ASP A 200 -16.95 -17.74 0.81
C ASP A 200 -15.90 -18.87 0.85
N ASN A 201 -15.94 -19.78 -0.12
CA ASN A 201 -14.98 -20.85 -0.39
C ASN A 201 -13.62 -20.36 -0.96
N LYS A 202 -13.40 -19.03 -1.03
CA LYS A 202 -12.19 -18.36 -1.54
C LYS A 202 -11.96 -18.46 -3.04
N ARG A 203 -12.87 -19.04 -3.82
CA ARG A 203 -12.79 -19.03 -5.28
C ARG A 203 -13.19 -17.67 -5.82
N MET A 204 -12.49 -17.21 -6.85
CA MET A 204 -12.80 -15.95 -7.51
C MET A 204 -14.18 -16.05 -8.13
N LYS A 205 -15.02 -15.04 -7.88
CA LYS A 205 -16.37 -14.92 -8.43
C LYS A 205 -16.34 -14.01 -9.66
N LYS A 206 -15.71 -12.84 -9.54
CA LYS A 206 -15.73 -11.81 -10.57
C LYS A 206 -14.49 -10.91 -10.51
N GLU A 207 -14.00 -10.48 -11.66
CA GLU A 207 -12.97 -9.45 -11.82
C GLU A 207 -13.44 -8.38 -12.81
N GLU A 208 -13.48 -7.13 -12.35
CA GLU A 208 -13.90 -5.95 -13.12
C GLU A 208 -12.76 -4.93 -13.18
N GLN A 209 -12.66 -4.20 -14.28
CA GLN A 209 -11.76 -3.08 -14.47
C GLN A 209 -12.55 -1.78 -14.52
N TYR A 210 -12.42 -0.97 -13.48
CA TYR A 210 -12.93 0.41 -13.43
C TYR A 210 -11.91 1.38 -14.04
N PRO A 211 -12.28 2.63 -14.30
CA PRO A 211 -11.33 3.65 -14.71
C PRO A 211 -10.15 3.78 -13.74
N GLN A 212 -8.97 4.18 -14.24
CA GLN A 212 -7.79 4.33 -13.39
C GLN A 212 -7.84 5.60 -12.52
N HIS A 213 -8.64 6.58 -12.94
CA HIS A 213 -8.78 7.87 -12.30
C HIS A 213 -10.25 8.17 -12.03
N TRP A 214 -10.56 8.78 -10.89
CA TRP A 214 -11.93 9.05 -10.43
C TRP A 214 -12.74 9.99 -11.36
N TYR A 215 -12.04 10.84 -12.13
CA TYR A 215 -12.67 11.78 -13.06
C TYR A 215 -12.97 11.16 -14.43
N ASP A 216 -12.44 9.96 -14.72
CA ASP A 216 -12.78 9.24 -15.94
C ASP A 216 -14.17 8.60 -15.78
N LYS A 217 -15.07 8.89 -16.73
CA LYS A 217 -16.48 8.47 -16.72
C LYS A 217 -16.74 7.23 -17.56
N ASN A 218 -15.70 6.54 -18.02
CA ASN A 218 -15.82 5.26 -18.69
C ASN A 218 -16.54 4.22 -17.80
N GLU A 219 -17.39 3.40 -18.42
CA GLU A 219 -18.06 2.32 -17.70
C GLU A 219 -17.05 1.22 -17.30
N PRO A 220 -17.25 0.58 -16.14
CA PRO A 220 -16.42 -0.54 -15.74
C PRO A 220 -16.59 -1.71 -16.71
N VAL A 221 -15.49 -2.40 -16.98
CA VAL A 221 -15.51 -3.57 -17.87
C VAL A 221 -15.41 -4.83 -17.05
N LEU A 222 -16.40 -5.73 -17.19
CA LEU A 222 -16.29 -7.09 -16.71
C LEU A 222 -15.18 -7.80 -17.49
N LEU A 223 -14.14 -8.26 -16.79
CA LEU A 223 -13.05 -9.01 -17.42
C LEU A 223 -13.34 -10.50 -17.39
N ARG A 224 -13.68 -11.03 -16.21
CA ARG A 224 -13.87 -12.46 -15.99
C ARG A 224 -14.90 -12.75 -14.91
N GLU A 225 -15.63 -13.84 -15.09
CA GLU A 225 -16.61 -14.34 -14.13
C GLU A 225 -16.54 -15.87 -14.04
N TRP A 226 -16.72 -16.40 -12.83
CA TRP A 226 -16.68 -17.83 -12.55
C TRP A 226 -17.86 -18.27 -11.67
N ASP A 227 -18.26 -19.53 -11.81
CA ASP A 227 -19.21 -20.16 -10.91
C ASP A 227 -18.56 -20.55 -9.56
N GLU A 228 -19.37 -21.00 -8.59
CA GLU A 228 -18.90 -21.46 -7.29
C GLU A 228 -17.95 -22.67 -7.36
N LYS A 229 -18.01 -23.43 -8.46
CA LYS A 229 -17.13 -24.58 -8.73
C LYS A 229 -15.77 -24.14 -9.29
N GLY A 230 -15.63 -22.87 -9.68
CA GLY A 230 -14.44 -22.31 -10.31
C GLY A 230 -14.41 -22.48 -11.84
N LYS A 231 -15.52 -22.90 -12.46
CA LYS A 231 -15.67 -22.93 -13.93
C LYS A 231 -15.82 -21.48 -14.42
N LEU A 232 -15.00 -21.11 -15.39
CA LEU A 232 -15.07 -19.82 -16.07
C LEU A 232 -16.39 -19.71 -16.86
N ILE A 233 -17.21 -18.72 -16.53
CA ILE A 233 -18.48 -18.40 -17.19
C ILE A 233 -18.24 -17.39 -18.31
N TYR A 234 -17.41 -16.37 -18.03
CA TYR A 234 -17.14 -15.28 -18.95
C TYR A 234 -15.65 -14.91 -18.93
N ASP A 235 -15.11 -14.59 -20.11
CA ASP A 235 -13.76 -14.07 -20.30
C ASP A 235 -13.77 -13.10 -21.48
N LYS A 236 -13.47 -11.82 -21.21
CA LYS A 236 -13.46 -10.75 -22.20
C LYS A 236 -12.50 -11.06 -23.35
N ASP A 237 -11.33 -11.61 -23.05
CA ASP A 237 -10.27 -11.87 -24.03
C ASP A 237 -10.62 -13.04 -24.97
N LYS A 238 -11.61 -13.87 -24.60
CA LYS A 238 -12.08 -15.02 -25.39
C LYS A 238 -13.38 -14.75 -26.14
N GLY A 239 -13.74 -13.48 -26.33
CA GLY A 239 -14.92 -13.10 -27.12
C GLY A 239 -16.25 -13.46 -26.46
N GLY A 240 -16.31 -13.50 -25.13
CA GLY A 240 -17.55 -13.56 -24.37
C GLY A 240 -18.50 -14.70 -24.78
N LYS A 241 -18.05 -15.95 -24.66
CA LYS A 241 -18.92 -17.15 -24.50
C LYS A 241 -18.08 -18.41 -24.28
N GLN A 242 -18.30 -19.10 -23.17
CA GLN A 242 -18.43 -20.57 -23.20
C GLN A 242 -19.75 -20.92 -22.50
N LYS A 243 -20.66 -21.50 -23.28
CA LYS A 243 -21.97 -22.01 -22.85
C LYS A 243 -21.84 -23.04 -21.71
#